data_AF-A0AAE9Z3W0-F1
#
_entry.id   AF-A0AAE9Z3W0-F1
#
_cell.length_a   1.000
_cell.length_b   1.000
_cell.length_c   1.000
_cell.angle_alpha   90.00
_cell.angle_beta   90.00
_cell.angle_gamma   90.00
#
_symmetry.space_group_name_H-M   'P 1'
#
loop_
_entity.id
_entity.type
_entity.pdbx_description
1 polymer ?
#
loop_
_entity_poly.entity_id
_entity_poly.type
_entity_poly.pdbx_seq_one_letter_code
_entity_poly.pdbx_strand_id
1 'polypeptide(L)'
;MAHQDYVSRPRATGKKNNPYNQQEAVSEGIPLRIKLLSLFTLIAIAMFGYFLWSIKDTPPAPIHTGAPQSPAKKPATKSLPAPPKEKWQYMEELKNKEVEVGEYEVKTSGPYQMQCGSFRTQKQAEVLKANIAFTGIEAQIKQVKGSSGIWHKVILGPYERKRLAEKDKHKLKNNNINGCQIWLWR
;
A
#
# COMPACT_ATOMS: atom_id res chain seq x y z
N MET A 1 53.76 23.85 -4.10
CA MET A 1 52.83 24.78 -4.80
C MET A 1 51.51 24.76 -4.06
N ALA A 2 51.22 25.83 -3.30
CA ALA A 2 49.95 26.07 -2.65
C ALA A 2 49.87 27.58 -2.38
N HIS A 3 49.08 28.30 -3.18
CA HIS A 3 48.76 29.70 -2.92
C HIS A 3 47.46 29.74 -2.12
N GLN A 4 47.57 30.14 -0.86
CA GLN A 4 46.42 30.58 -0.08
C GLN A 4 46.10 32.01 -0.53
N ASP A 5 45.15 32.13 -1.44
CA ASP A 5 44.63 33.42 -1.88
C ASP A 5 43.61 33.93 -0.86
N TYR A 6 44.05 34.93 -0.11
CA TYR A 6 43.31 35.60 0.93
C TYR A 6 42.55 36.78 0.30
N VAL A 7 41.24 36.62 0.04
CA VAL A 7 40.35 37.77 -0.19
C VAL A 7 39.11 37.64 0.70
N SER A 8 39.19 38.37 1.81
CA SER A 8 38.12 38.73 2.72
C SER A 8 36.95 39.39 1.98
N ARG A 9 35.77 38.77 2.05
CA ARG A 9 34.49 39.45 1.72
C ARG A 9 34.00 40.20 2.97
N PRO A 10 33.64 41.50 2.89
CA PRO A 10 33.01 42.20 4.01
C PRO A 10 31.61 41.62 4.29
N ARG A 11 31.32 41.37 5.57
CA ARG A 11 29.97 41.01 6.06
C ARG A 11 29.03 42.19 5.86
N ALA A 12 28.00 42.01 5.03
CA ALA A 12 26.90 42.95 4.94
C ALA A 12 26.00 42.82 6.18
N THR A 13 26.06 43.82 7.07
CA THR A 13 25.06 44.06 8.11
C THR A 13 23.91 44.86 7.51
N GLY A 14 22.84 44.17 7.13
CA GLY A 14 21.62 44.79 6.63
C GLY A 14 20.39 44.09 7.19
N LYS A 15 19.84 44.64 8.29
CA LYS A 15 18.49 44.33 8.78
C LYS A 15 17.50 44.53 7.63
N LYS A 16 16.89 43.45 7.15
CA LYS A 16 15.67 43.52 6.33
C LYS A 16 14.48 43.29 7.24
N ASN A 17 13.74 44.36 7.51
CA ASN A 17 12.41 44.29 8.11
C ASN A 17 11.49 43.60 7.09
N ASN A 18 10.98 42.42 7.42
CA ASN A 18 10.04 41.68 6.59
C ASN A 18 8.60 42.09 6.97
N PRO A 19 7.83 42.74 6.09
CA PRO A 19 6.47 43.20 6.41
C PRO A 19 5.41 42.07 6.39
N TYR A 20 5.84 40.80 6.36
CA TYR A 20 4.95 39.64 6.24
C TYR A 20 4.83 38.78 7.50
N ASN A 21 5.15 39.33 8.68
CA ASN A 21 4.96 38.62 9.94
C ASN A 21 4.13 39.42 10.95
N GLN A 22 2.95 39.84 10.50
CA GLN A 22 1.80 40.06 11.37
C GLN A 22 0.68 39.16 10.86
N GLN A 23 0.77 37.88 11.21
CA GLN A 23 -0.43 37.06 11.32
C GLN A 23 -0.83 37.11 12.79
N GLU A 24 -1.78 38.01 13.07
CA GLU A 24 -2.58 37.91 14.28
C GLU A 24 -3.17 36.50 14.31
N ALA A 25 -2.89 35.77 15.39
CA ALA A 25 -3.58 34.52 15.66
C ALA A 25 -5.04 34.87 15.92
N VAL A 26 -5.86 34.80 14.87
CA VAL A 26 -7.32 34.87 15.01
C VAL A 26 -7.70 33.65 15.84
N SER A 27 -7.93 33.86 17.13
CA SER A 27 -8.51 32.84 18.00
C SER A 27 -9.98 32.70 17.61
N GLU A 28 -10.24 32.08 16.46
CA GLU A 28 -11.58 31.64 16.12
C GLU A 28 -11.97 30.54 17.11
N GLY A 29 -12.98 30.83 17.93
CA GLY A 29 -13.50 29.89 18.91
C GLY A 29 -13.82 28.55 18.26
N ILE A 30 -13.31 27.47 18.86
CA ILE A 30 -13.48 26.10 18.36
C ILE A 30 -14.98 25.86 18.11
N PRO A 31 -15.39 25.52 16.87
CA PRO A 31 -16.80 25.37 16.53
C PRO A 31 -17.44 24.25 17.34
N LEU A 32 -18.70 24.43 17.75
CA LEU A 32 -19.44 23.51 18.61
C LEU A 32 -19.36 22.04 18.15
N ARG A 33 -19.34 21.80 16.84
CA ARG A 33 -19.20 20.44 16.27
C ARG A 33 -17.88 19.77 16.62
N ILE A 34 -16.77 20.53 16.65
CA ILE A 34 -15.45 20.01 17.01
C ILE A 34 -15.38 19.74 18.52
N LYS A 35 -16.03 20.56 19.35
CA LYS A 35 -16.16 20.30 20.80
C LYS A 35 -17.01 19.06 21.10
N LEU A 36 -18.09 18.84 20.35
CA LEU A 36 -18.91 17.63 20.47
C LEU A 36 -18.14 16.40 20.00
N LEU A 37 -17.38 16.49 18.90
CA LEU A 37 -16.53 15.39 18.44
C LEU A 37 -15.45 15.05 19.47
N SER A 38 -14.77 16.05 20.06
CA SER A 38 -13.72 15.80 21.04
C SER A 38 -14.28 15.17 22.33
N LEU A 39 -15.44 15.65 22.81
CA LEU A 39 -16.12 15.06 23.97
C LEU A 39 -16.52 13.61 23.70
N PHE A 40 -17.08 13.33 22.51
CA PHE A 40 -17.46 11.97 22.12
C PHE A 40 -16.25 11.03 22.05
N THR A 41 -15.12 11.49 21.51
CA THR A 41 -13.89 10.69 21.45
C THR A 41 -13.33 10.38 22.84
N LEU A 42 -13.39 11.32 23.78
CA LEU A 42 -12.93 11.07 25.17
C LEU A 42 -13.82 10.05 25.88
N ILE A 43 -15.14 10.14 25.70
CA ILE A 43 -16.09 9.17 26.27
C ILE A 43 -15.87 7.77 25.66
N ALA A 44 -15.65 7.68 24.35
CA ALA A 44 -15.39 6.41 23.68
C ALA A 44 -14.11 5.73 24.18
N ILE A 45 -13.03 6.49 24.42
CA ILE A 45 -11.78 5.96 24.95
C ILE A 45 -11.95 5.47 26.41
N ALA A 46 -12.68 6.21 27.24
CA ALA A 46 -12.96 5.80 28.62
C ALA A 46 -13.82 4.52 28.68
N MET A 47 -14.87 4.44 27.86
CA MET A 47 -15.71 3.24 27.72
C MET A 47 -14.91 2.03 27.22
N PHE A 48 -14.02 2.23 26.24
CA PHE A 48 -13.17 1.16 25.73
C PHE A 48 -12.16 0.66 26.77
N GLY A 49 -11.58 1.56 27.57
CA GLY A 49 -10.72 1.19 28.70
C GLY A 49 -11.46 0.36 29.76
N TYR A 50 -12.68 0.76 30.11
CA TYR A 50 -13.53 -0.01 31.03
C TYR A 50 -13.92 -1.39 30.45
N PHE A 51 -14.23 -1.45 29.15
CA PHE A 51 -14.55 -2.69 28.46
C PHE A 51 -13.38 -3.69 28.45
N LEU A 52 -12.15 -3.22 28.20
CA LEU A 52 -10.95 -4.06 28.29
C LEU A 52 -10.68 -4.53 29.73
N TRP A 53 -10.98 -3.69 30.73
CA TRP A 53 -10.92 -4.13 32.12
C TRP A 53 -11.92 -5.25 32.40
N SER A 54 -13.13 -5.17 31.84
CA SER A 54 -14.20 -6.17 32.03
C SER A 54 -13.91 -7.55 31.43
N ILE A 55 -13.01 -7.67 30.43
CA ILE A 55 -12.68 -8.98 29.82
C ILE A 55 -11.66 -9.76 30.65
N LYS A 56 -10.92 -9.10 31.56
CA LYS A 56 -9.82 -9.70 32.31
C LYS A 56 -10.26 -10.77 33.31
N ASP A 57 -11.55 -10.84 33.66
CA ASP A 57 -12.12 -11.78 34.63
C ASP A 57 -12.80 -13.02 33.98
N THR A 58 -12.48 -13.36 32.73
CA THR A 58 -12.98 -14.60 32.10
C THR A 58 -11.98 -15.75 32.24
N PRO A 59 -12.15 -16.68 33.19
CA PRO A 59 -11.28 -17.86 33.28
C PRO A 59 -11.55 -18.82 32.11
N PRO A 60 -10.51 -19.45 31.53
CA PRO A 60 -10.69 -20.49 30.55
C PRO A 60 -11.33 -21.73 31.19
N ALA A 61 -12.36 -22.27 30.54
CA ALA A 61 -13.00 -23.53 30.96
C ALA A 61 -11.98 -24.67 31.00
N PRO A 62 -12.01 -25.55 32.02
CA PRO A 62 -11.07 -26.66 32.16
C PRO A 62 -11.31 -27.71 31.07
N ILE A 63 -10.22 -28.07 30.39
CA ILE A 63 -10.14 -29.20 29.47
C ILE A 63 -10.29 -30.49 30.29
N HIS A 64 -11.23 -31.36 29.89
CA HIS A 64 -11.39 -32.69 30.46
C HIS A 64 -10.21 -33.58 30.06
N THR A 65 -9.22 -33.68 30.94
CA THR A 65 -8.16 -34.69 30.86
C THR A 65 -8.74 -36.03 31.32
N GLY A 66 -8.97 -36.95 30.37
CA GLY A 66 -9.31 -38.34 30.68
C GLY A 66 -8.17 -39.03 31.45
N ALA A 67 -8.50 -39.63 32.58
CA ALA A 67 -7.57 -40.38 33.42
C ALA A 67 -7.08 -41.67 32.71
N PRO A 68 -5.83 -42.10 32.94
CA PRO A 68 -5.30 -43.36 32.43
C PRO A 68 -5.75 -44.53 33.32
N GLN A 69 -6.49 -45.47 32.73
CA GLN A 69 -6.78 -46.76 33.37
C GLN A 69 -5.64 -47.76 33.11
N SER A 70 -5.26 -48.48 34.16
CA SER A 70 -4.37 -49.65 34.15
C SER A 70 -4.97 -50.68 35.13
N PRO A 71 -4.61 -51.98 35.11
CA PRO A 71 -4.65 -52.93 34.00
C PRO A 71 -5.44 -54.23 34.34
N ALA A 72 -5.67 -55.04 33.29
CA ALA A 72 -5.76 -56.52 33.29
C ALA A 72 -7.03 -57.25 33.81
N LYS A 73 -7.70 -57.93 32.87
CA LYS A 73 -8.00 -59.38 33.01
C LYS A 73 -7.98 -60.05 31.63
N LYS A 74 -6.96 -60.89 31.38
CA LYS A 74 -6.87 -61.79 30.23
C LYS A 74 -7.82 -62.99 30.46
N PRO A 75 -8.42 -63.53 29.39
CA PRO A 75 -8.28 -64.96 29.14
C PRO A 75 -7.52 -65.22 27.84
N ALA A 76 -6.77 -66.31 27.87
CA ALA A 76 -5.87 -66.72 26.82
C ALA A 76 -6.57 -67.17 25.53
N THR A 77 -5.78 -67.10 24.45
CA THR A 77 -5.83 -67.92 23.24
C THR A 77 -6.74 -67.44 22.11
N LYS A 78 -6.15 -66.64 21.21
CA LYS A 78 -6.17 -66.83 19.75
C LYS A 78 -4.98 -66.07 19.16
N SER A 79 -4.20 -66.79 18.35
CA SER A 79 -3.05 -66.37 17.53
C SER A 79 -2.86 -64.85 17.39
N LEU A 80 -1.70 -64.34 17.78
CA LEU A 80 -1.27 -62.98 17.42
C LEU A 80 -1.29 -62.85 15.89
N PRO A 81 -2.07 -61.92 15.31
CA PRO A 81 -1.91 -61.59 13.90
C PRO A 81 -0.54 -60.95 13.71
N ALA A 82 0.15 -61.31 12.63
CA ALA A 82 1.48 -60.78 12.31
C ALA A 82 1.48 -59.23 12.35
N PRO A 83 2.57 -58.60 12.83
CA PRO A 83 2.64 -57.15 12.90
C PRO A 83 2.33 -56.54 11.51
N PRO A 84 1.45 -55.53 11.45
CA PRO A 84 1.08 -54.90 10.20
C PRO A 84 2.35 -54.32 9.54
N LYS A 85 2.54 -54.61 8.25
CA LYS A 85 3.64 -54.03 7.48
C LYS A 85 3.37 -52.53 7.35
N GLU A 86 4.25 -51.71 7.92
CA GLU A 86 4.27 -50.27 7.74
C GLU A 86 4.54 -49.96 6.26
N LYS A 87 3.47 -49.82 5.48
CA LYS A 87 3.55 -49.25 4.15
C LYS A 87 3.64 -47.74 4.34
N TRP A 88 4.77 -47.18 3.93
CA TRP A 88 5.02 -45.74 3.97
C TRP A 88 3.97 -45.01 3.12
N GLN A 89 2.86 -44.59 3.74
CA GLN A 89 1.74 -43.87 3.11
C GLN A 89 2.22 -42.67 2.29
N TYR A 90 3.35 -42.06 2.68
CA TYR A 90 4.01 -40.98 1.96
C TYR A 90 4.31 -41.30 0.48
N MET A 91 4.72 -42.53 0.15
CA MET A 91 4.99 -42.91 -1.25
C MET A 91 3.70 -43.08 -2.07
N GLU A 92 2.65 -43.60 -1.44
CA GLU A 92 1.33 -43.77 -2.09
C GLU A 92 0.66 -42.40 -2.29
N GLU A 93 0.85 -41.48 -1.35
CA GLU A 93 0.31 -40.12 -1.40
C GLU A 93 1.01 -39.27 -2.47
N LEU A 94 2.34 -39.37 -2.61
CA LEU A 94 3.08 -38.69 -3.69
C LEU A 94 2.68 -39.18 -5.08
N LYS A 95 2.41 -40.48 -5.25
CA LYS A 95 2.05 -41.07 -6.56
C LYS A 95 0.65 -40.66 -7.01
N ASN A 96 -0.28 -40.46 -6.07
CA ASN A 96 -1.69 -40.20 -6.35
C ASN A 96 -2.06 -38.70 -6.33
N LYS A 97 -1.16 -37.81 -5.90
CA LYS A 97 -1.43 -36.38 -5.80
C LYS A 97 -1.01 -35.66 -7.08
N GLU A 98 -1.70 -35.97 -8.16
CA GLU A 98 -1.64 -35.18 -9.38
C GLU A 98 -2.33 -33.84 -9.10
N VAL A 99 -1.56 -32.76 -9.08
CA VAL A 99 -2.08 -31.42 -8.89
C VAL A 99 -2.72 -31.01 -10.20
N GLU A 100 -4.04 -31.08 -10.28
CA GLU A 100 -4.80 -30.47 -11.37
C GLU A 100 -4.51 -28.96 -11.33
N VAL A 101 -3.56 -28.52 -12.16
CA VAL A 101 -3.30 -27.11 -12.40
C VAL A 101 -4.49 -26.59 -13.19
N GLY A 102 -5.52 -26.15 -12.48
CA GLY A 102 -6.71 -25.55 -13.09
C GLY A 102 -6.27 -24.45 -14.06
N GLU A 103 -6.63 -24.62 -15.32
CA GLU A 103 -6.38 -23.65 -16.38
C GLU A 103 -7.12 -22.35 -16.01
N TYR A 104 -6.38 -21.34 -15.55
CA TYR A 104 -6.96 -20.05 -15.21
C TYR A 104 -7.03 -19.19 -16.47
N GLU A 105 -8.24 -18.91 -16.96
CA GLU A 105 -8.42 -17.93 -18.03
C GLU A 105 -8.13 -16.51 -17.49
N VAL A 106 -6.97 -15.97 -17.86
CA VAL A 106 -6.64 -14.56 -17.59
C VAL A 106 -7.47 -13.68 -18.52
N LYS A 107 -8.64 -13.23 -18.05
CA LYS A 107 -9.43 -12.21 -18.75
C LYS A 107 -8.59 -10.94 -18.90
N THR A 108 -8.07 -10.72 -20.10
CA THR A 108 -7.34 -9.51 -20.44
C THR A 108 -8.36 -8.42 -20.75
N SER A 109 -8.64 -7.57 -19.76
CA SER A 109 -9.31 -6.30 -20.04
C SER A 109 -8.43 -5.50 -21.01
N GLY A 110 -9.07 -4.81 -21.97
CA GLY A 110 -8.46 -4.17 -23.13
C GLY A 110 -7.32 -3.20 -22.81
N PRO A 111 -6.74 -2.53 -23.83
CA PRO A 111 -5.56 -1.70 -23.63
C PRO A 111 -5.81 -0.65 -22.54
N TYR A 112 -4.77 -0.32 -21.78
CA TYR A 112 -4.78 0.66 -20.71
C TYR A 112 -3.97 1.88 -21.13
N GLN A 113 -4.36 3.06 -20.66
CA GLN A 113 -3.55 4.26 -20.71
C GLN A 113 -3.23 4.74 -19.31
N MET A 114 -2.08 5.37 -19.14
CA MET A 114 -1.72 6.02 -17.89
C MET A 114 -1.62 7.52 -18.09
N GLN A 115 -2.43 8.31 -17.36
CA GLN A 115 -2.35 9.76 -17.37
C GLN A 115 -1.53 10.22 -16.15
N CYS A 116 -0.43 10.94 -16.39
CA CYS A 116 0.43 11.47 -15.33
C CYS A 116 0.18 12.94 -14.99
N GLY A 117 -0.55 13.67 -15.85
CA GLY A 117 -0.93 15.05 -15.57
C GLY A 117 -1.81 15.66 -16.65
N SER A 118 -2.42 16.79 -16.33
CA SER A 118 -3.16 17.62 -17.28
C SER A 118 -2.90 19.09 -17.00
N PHE A 119 -2.39 19.80 -17.99
CA PHE A 119 -1.97 21.19 -17.87
C PHE A 119 -2.78 22.12 -18.77
N ARG A 120 -2.82 23.40 -18.39
CA ARG A 120 -3.44 24.45 -19.22
C ARG A 120 -2.54 24.92 -20.34
N THR A 121 -1.23 24.84 -20.14
CA THR A 121 -0.23 25.29 -21.12
C THR A 121 0.51 24.09 -21.70
N GLN A 122 0.81 24.16 -23.00
CA GLN A 122 1.58 23.14 -23.67
C GLN A 122 3.00 23.01 -23.09
N LYS A 123 3.65 24.14 -22.76
CA LYS A 123 5.00 24.18 -22.19
C LYS A 123 5.12 23.38 -20.89
N GLN A 124 4.12 23.46 -20.00
CA GLN A 124 4.11 22.65 -18.76
C GLN A 124 3.99 21.15 -19.05
N ALA A 125 3.15 20.78 -20.03
CA ALA A 125 3.01 19.39 -20.46
C ALA A 125 4.31 18.85 -21.09
N GLU A 126 5.03 19.68 -21.85
CA GLU A 126 6.33 19.34 -22.44
C GLU A 126 7.41 19.14 -21.39
N VAL A 127 7.46 19.98 -20.36
CA VAL A 127 8.38 19.79 -19.22
C VAL A 127 8.14 18.46 -18.54
N LEU A 128 6.87 18.12 -18.23
CA LEU A 128 6.57 16.82 -17.62
C LEU A 128 6.92 15.66 -18.56
N LYS A 129 6.63 15.78 -19.85
CA LYS A 129 7.00 14.79 -20.86
C LYS A 129 8.52 14.57 -20.91
N ALA A 130 9.33 15.63 -20.85
CA ALA A 130 10.78 15.54 -20.81
C ALA A 130 11.27 14.84 -19.54
N ASN A 131 10.72 15.19 -18.38
CA ASN A 131 11.04 14.53 -17.11
C ASN A 131 10.72 13.03 -17.14
N ILE A 132 9.58 12.66 -17.72
CA ILE A 132 9.21 11.26 -17.93
C ILE A 132 10.20 10.58 -18.90
N ALA A 133 10.58 11.24 -19.99
CA ALA A 133 11.56 10.74 -20.96
C ALA A 133 12.94 10.46 -20.33
N PHE A 134 13.38 11.27 -19.35
CA PHE A 134 14.61 11.01 -18.61
C PHE A 134 14.57 9.74 -17.76
N THR A 135 13.38 9.26 -17.39
CA THR A 135 13.24 7.94 -16.76
C THR A 135 13.34 6.79 -17.75
N GLY A 136 13.46 7.07 -19.05
CA GLY A 136 13.47 6.09 -20.13
C GLY A 136 12.07 5.54 -20.44
N ILE A 137 11.03 6.36 -20.25
CA ILE A 137 9.66 6.03 -20.65
C ILE A 137 9.14 7.17 -21.53
N GLU A 138 8.46 6.85 -22.62
CA GLU A 138 7.91 7.85 -23.52
C GLU A 138 6.49 8.26 -23.13
N ALA A 139 6.23 9.57 -23.17
CA ALA A 139 4.90 10.13 -22.95
C ALA A 139 4.44 10.94 -24.16
N GLN A 140 3.13 10.95 -24.38
CA GLN A 140 2.42 11.68 -25.42
C GLN A 140 1.60 12.80 -24.81
N ILE A 141 1.48 13.93 -25.52
CA ILE A 141 0.63 15.05 -25.10
C ILE A 141 -0.62 15.02 -25.99
N LYS A 142 -1.80 14.82 -25.40
CA LYS A 142 -3.09 14.92 -26.09
C LYS A 142 -3.79 16.21 -25.69
N GLN A 143 -4.25 16.96 -26.68
CA GLN A 143 -5.08 18.14 -26.45
C GLN A 143 -6.55 17.71 -26.34
N VAL A 144 -7.23 18.11 -25.27
CA VAL A 144 -8.64 17.81 -25.04
C VAL A 144 -9.36 19.11 -24.75
N LYS A 145 -10.42 19.40 -25.52
CA LYS A 145 -11.31 20.54 -25.25
C LYS A 145 -12.29 20.13 -24.14
N GLY A 146 -12.22 20.79 -23.00
CA GLY A 146 -13.18 20.67 -21.91
C GLY A 146 -14.07 21.90 -21.79
N SER A 147 -15.04 21.86 -20.88
CA SER A 147 -15.93 22.99 -20.59
C SER A 147 -15.17 24.25 -20.13
N SER A 148 -14.04 24.06 -19.44
CA SER A 148 -13.21 25.14 -18.93
C SER A 148 -12.08 25.58 -19.87
N GLY A 149 -12.00 25.03 -21.10
CA GLY A 149 -10.97 25.34 -22.10
C GLY A 149 -10.16 24.13 -22.56
N ILE A 150 -9.05 24.39 -23.27
CA ILE A 150 -8.14 23.35 -23.78
C ILE A 150 -7.22 22.86 -22.66
N TRP A 151 -7.13 21.54 -22.51
CA TRP A 151 -6.22 20.87 -21.60
C TRP A 151 -5.21 20.03 -22.38
N HIS A 152 -3.95 20.07 -21.97
CA HIS A 152 -2.87 19.26 -22.48
C HIS A 152 -2.61 18.11 -21.51
N LYS A 153 -3.11 16.91 -21.84
CA LYS A 153 -2.96 15.70 -21.02
C LYS A 153 -1.68 14.97 -21.39
N VAL A 154 -0.86 14.64 -20.39
CA VAL A 154 0.36 13.83 -20.57
C VAL A 154 0.00 12.37 -20.28
N ILE A 155 0.05 11.55 -21.32
CA ILE A 155 -0.45 10.17 -21.33
C ILE A 155 0.65 9.23 -21.80
N LEU A 156 0.71 8.04 -21.21
CA LEU A 156 1.61 6.94 -21.56
C LEU A 156 0.79 5.72 -22.01
N GLY A 157 1.38 4.90 -22.88
CA GLY A 157 0.73 3.72 -23.44
C GLY A 157 0.04 4.01 -24.78
N PRO A 158 -0.46 2.98 -25.46
CA PRO A 158 -1.29 1.91 -24.90
C PRO A 158 -0.51 0.77 -24.25
N TYR A 159 -1.01 0.27 -23.12
CA TYR A 159 -0.50 -0.89 -22.40
C TYR A 159 -1.44 -2.07 -22.56
N GLU A 160 -0.96 -3.24 -23.00
CA GLU A 160 -1.80 -4.44 -23.19
C GLU A 160 -2.38 -4.97 -21.88
N ARG A 161 -1.63 -4.84 -20.78
CA ARG A 161 -2.01 -5.36 -19.45
C ARG A 161 -1.81 -4.28 -18.40
N LYS A 162 -2.73 -4.22 -17.44
CA LYS A 162 -2.65 -3.32 -16.27
C LYS A 162 -1.30 -3.41 -15.54
N ARG A 163 -0.74 -4.62 -15.43
CA ARG A 163 0.56 -4.87 -14.78
C ARG A 163 1.71 -4.08 -15.41
N LEU A 164 1.72 -3.91 -16.73
CA LEU A 164 2.76 -3.12 -17.42
C LEU A 164 2.63 -1.63 -17.05
N ALA A 165 1.42 -1.09 -17.03
CA ALA A 165 1.16 0.27 -16.61
C ALA A 165 1.51 0.50 -15.12
N GLU A 166 1.24 -0.48 -14.24
CA GLU A 166 1.64 -0.42 -12.83
C GLU A 166 3.16 -0.44 -12.66
N LYS A 167 3.88 -1.29 -13.41
CA LYS A 167 5.35 -1.33 -13.40
C LYS A 167 5.96 0.03 -13.74
N ASP A 168 5.49 0.66 -14.82
CA ASP A 168 5.97 1.98 -15.23
C ASP A 168 5.57 3.06 -14.23
N LYS A 169 4.36 2.98 -13.67
CA LYS A 169 3.92 3.87 -12.58
C LYS A 169 4.87 3.80 -11.38
N HIS A 170 5.30 2.60 -10.98
CA HIS A 170 6.27 2.43 -9.90
C HIS A 170 7.63 3.04 -10.25
N LYS A 171 8.10 2.85 -11.49
CA LYS A 171 9.34 3.47 -11.98
C LYS A 171 9.27 5.00 -11.95
N LEU A 172 8.15 5.59 -12.37
CA LEU A 172 7.92 7.04 -12.31
C LEU A 172 7.86 7.56 -10.87
N LYS A 173 7.17 6.83 -9.98
CA LYS A 173 7.10 7.17 -8.55
C LYS A 173 8.49 7.22 -7.91
N ASN A 174 9.36 6.27 -8.25
CA ASN A 174 10.75 6.24 -7.75
C ASN A 174 11.60 7.42 -8.25
N ASN A 175 11.21 8.03 -9.38
CA ASN A 175 11.85 9.22 -9.95
C ASN A 175 11.10 10.52 -9.58
N ASN A 176 10.36 10.53 -8.46
CA ASN A 176 9.58 11.68 -7.96
C ASN A 176 8.43 12.17 -8.88
N ILE A 177 8.03 11.39 -9.87
CA ILE A 177 6.87 11.68 -10.72
C ILE A 177 5.66 10.97 -10.11
N ASN A 178 4.94 11.70 -9.26
CA ASN A 178 3.80 11.21 -8.51
C ASN A 178 2.46 11.58 -9.18
N GLY A 179 1.41 10.82 -8.88
CA GLY A 179 0.05 11.17 -9.30
C GLY A 179 -0.43 10.53 -10.61
N CYS A 180 0.33 9.58 -11.19
CA CYS A 180 -0.13 8.88 -12.39
C CYS A 180 -1.32 7.94 -12.09
N GLN A 181 -2.35 8.04 -12.92
CA GLN A 181 -3.58 7.26 -12.84
C GLN A 181 -3.74 6.40 -14.10
N ILE A 182 -4.14 5.14 -13.90
CA ILE A 182 -4.33 4.17 -14.97
C ILE A 182 -5.82 4.10 -15.30
N TRP A 183 -6.13 4.24 -16.58
CA TRP A 183 -7.48 4.21 -17.13
C TRP A 183 -7.56 3.12 -18.20
N LEU A 184 -8.76 2.59 -18.43
CA LEU A 184 -9.00 1.81 -19.63
C LEU A 184 -8.86 2.72 -20.85
N TRP A 185 -8.25 2.23 -21.92
CA TRP A 185 -8.22 2.88 -23.22
C TRP A 185 -9.66 2.84 -23.77
N ARG A 186 -10.33 3.98 -23.70
CA ARG A 186 -11.65 4.23 -24.29
C ARG A 186 -11.53 5.33 -25.32
#